data_AF-A0A485CU45-F1
#
_entry.id   AF-A0A485CU45-F1
#
_cell.length_a   1.000
_cell.length_b   1.000
_cell.length_c   1.000
_cell.angle_alpha   90.00
_cell.angle_beta   90.00
_cell.angle_gamma   90.00
#
_symmetry.space_group_name_H-M   'P 1'
#
loop_
_entity.id
_entity.type
_entity.pdbx_description
1 polymer ?
#
loop_
_entity_poly.entity_id
_entity_poly.type
_entity_poly.pdbx_seq_one_letter_code
_entity_poly.pdbx_strand_id
1 'polypeptide(L)'
;MVVHNGIIENHEPLRELLQSRGYIFVSETDTEVIAHLVHWELEQGGTLREAVLRTIPQLRGAYGTVIMDTRDPGTLLAARSGSPLVIGLGMGENFIASDQLALLPVTRRFIFLEEGDIAEVSRRSVVVFDKSGAEVKRPDIESNLQYDAGDKGIYRHYMQKEIYEQPNAIKNTLSGRISHGEVDLSELGVNANEMLSQVEHIQIVACGTSYNSGMVSRYWFEALAGVPCDVEIASEFRYRKSAVRRNSLMITLSQSGETADTLAALRLSKELGYLGSLAICNVPGSSLVRESDLSLMTKAGTEIGVASTKAFTTQLTVLLMLVAKLARLKGQDAAIEHDIVHGLQALPSRIEQMLSQDKRIEALAESFSDKHHALFLGRGDQYPIALEGALKLKEISYIHAEAYAAGELKHGPLALIDAEMPVIVVAPNNELLEKLKSNIEEVRARGGQLYVFADGDAGFSSSDNMHIIQMPHVEEAIAPIFYTVPLQLLAYHVALIKGTDVDQPRNLAKSVTVE
;
A
#
# COMPACT_ATOMS: atom_id res chain seq x y z
N MET A 1 6.54 -14.64 29.68
CA MET A 1 6.18 -13.39 29.00
C MET A 1 6.04 -13.65 27.52
N VAL A 2 5.06 -13.01 26.87
CA VAL A 2 4.78 -13.19 25.44
C VAL A 2 4.54 -11.82 24.82
N VAL A 3 5.09 -11.61 23.62
CA VAL A 3 4.65 -10.56 22.69
C VAL A 3 4.18 -11.21 21.40
N HIS A 4 3.20 -10.62 20.75
CA HIS A 4 2.49 -11.22 19.63
C HIS A 4 2.06 -10.14 18.64
N ASN A 5 2.33 -10.38 17.35
CA ASN A 5 1.74 -9.66 16.24
C ASN A 5 0.95 -10.67 15.40
N GLY A 6 -0.37 -10.50 15.29
CA GLY A 6 -1.23 -11.48 14.65
C GLY A 6 -2.58 -11.64 15.34
N ILE A 7 -3.35 -12.64 14.91
CA ILE A 7 -4.61 -13.08 15.51
C ILE A 7 -4.58 -14.60 15.69
N ILE A 8 -4.93 -15.06 16.89
CA ILE A 8 -5.26 -16.44 17.18
C ILE A 8 -6.76 -16.65 16.97
N GLU A 9 -7.12 -17.18 15.80
CA GLU A 9 -8.51 -17.40 15.37
C GLU A 9 -9.27 -18.36 16.27
N ASN A 10 -8.58 -19.34 16.86
CA ASN A 10 -9.17 -20.32 17.78
C ASN A 10 -8.94 -19.97 19.26
N HIS A 11 -8.82 -18.69 19.62
CA HIS A 11 -8.58 -18.27 20.99
C HIS A 11 -9.75 -18.62 21.93
N GLU A 12 -11.01 -18.54 21.49
CA GLU A 12 -12.19 -18.87 22.31
C GLU A 12 -12.14 -20.31 22.85
N PRO A 13 -12.05 -21.37 22.03
CA PRO A 13 -12.00 -22.74 22.54
C PRO A 13 -10.75 -23.01 23.38
N LEU A 14 -9.62 -22.36 23.08
CA LEU A 14 -8.40 -22.50 23.88
C LEU A 14 -8.52 -21.81 25.24
N ARG A 15 -9.17 -20.64 25.30
CA ARG A 15 -9.45 -19.90 26.54
C ARG A 15 -10.33 -20.73 27.46
N GLU A 16 -11.42 -21.31 26.95
CA GLU A 16 -12.29 -22.20 27.72
C GLU A 16 -11.53 -23.42 28.27
N LEU A 17 -10.71 -24.06 27.42
CA LEU A 17 -9.87 -25.19 27.83
C LEU A 17 -8.93 -24.81 28.97
N LEU A 18 -8.25 -23.67 28.88
CA LEU A 18 -7.29 -23.22 29.90
C LEU A 18 -7.99 -22.76 31.18
N GLN A 19 -9.16 -22.12 31.09
CA GLN A 19 -10.00 -21.82 32.25
C GLN A 19 -10.43 -23.10 32.98
N SER A 20 -10.79 -24.15 32.24
CA SER A 20 -11.11 -25.46 32.84
C SER A 20 -9.92 -26.11 33.57
N ARG A 21 -8.69 -25.72 33.20
CA ARG A 21 -7.43 -26.13 33.83
C ARG A 21 -6.99 -25.20 34.98
N GLY A 22 -7.81 -24.20 35.32
CA GLY A 22 -7.59 -23.30 36.47
C GLY A 22 -6.88 -21.99 36.15
N TYR A 23 -6.61 -21.67 34.87
CA TYR A 23 -6.06 -20.37 34.50
C TYR A 23 -7.11 -19.27 34.60
N ILE A 24 -6.69 -18.10 35.08
CA ILE A 24 -7.52 -16.88 35.13
C ILE A 24 -7.04 -15.96 34.00
N PHE A 25 -7.96 -15.55 33.15
CA PHE A 25 -7.69 -14.57 32.10
C PHE A 25 -7.99 -13.16 32.63
N VAL A 26 -7.05 -12.24 32.43
CA VAL A 26 -7.15 -10.85 32.94
C VAL A 26 -7.27 -9.83 31.82
N SER A 27 -7.16 -10.26 30.56
CA SER A 27 -7.35 -9.43 29.38
C SER A 27 -8.39 -10.03 28.44
N GLU A 28 -8.88 -9.19 27.54
CA GLU A 28 -9.75 -9.63 26.44
C GLU A 28 -8.94 -10.15 25.24
N THR A 29 -7.62 -10.00 25.24
CA THR A 29 -6.75 -10.33 24.10
C THR A 29 -6.70 -11.84 23.83
N ASP A 30 -6.64 -12.18 22.55
CA ASP A 30 -6.31 -13.52 22.05
C ASP A 30 -4.89 -13.95 22.46
N THR A 31 -3.96 -12.98 22.52
CA THR A 31 -2.55 -13.16 22.88
C THR A 31 -2.35 -13.86 24.23
N GLU A 32 -3.19 -13.57 25.22
CA GLU A 32 -3.08 -14.16 26.56
C GLU A 32 -3.21 -15.69 26.54
N VAL A 33 -3.93 -16.25 25.56
CA VAL A 33 -4.04 -17.70 25.36
C VAL A 33 -2.66 -18.33 25.11
N ILE A 34 -1.80 -17.67 24.34
CA ILE A 34 -0.44 -18.16 24.05
C ILE A 34 0.36 -18.27 25.36
N ALA A 35 0.29 -17.25 26.22
CA ALA A 35 1.03 -17.23 27.48
C ALA A 35 0.62 -18.39 28.41
N HIS A 36 -0.68 -18.59 28.60
CA HIS A 36 -1.21 -19.66 29.44
C HIS A 36 -0.98 -21.05 28.84
N LEU A 37 -1.07 -21.19 27.51
CA LEU A 37 -0.84 -22.47 26.84
C LEU A 37 0.62 -22.91 26.92
N VAL A 38 1.58 -21.99 26.69
CA VAL A 38 3.01 -22.27 26.87
C VAL A 38 3.30 -22.65 28.33
N HIS A 39 2.72 -21.93 29.29
CA HIS A 39 2.88 -22.25 30.71
C HIS A 39 2.35 -23.66 31.02
N TRP A 40 1.18 -24.02 30.51
CA TRP A 40 0.61 -25.36 30.67
C TRP A 40 1.53 -26.44 30.10
N GLU A 41 2.07 -26.24 28.90
CA GLU A 41 2.97 -27.20 28.26
C GLU A 41 4.30 -27.32 29.02
N LEU A 42 4.82 -26.24 29.60
CA LEU A 42 6.00 -26.26 30.46
C LEU A 42 5.78 -27.06 31.75
N GLU A 43 4.60 -26.99 32.37
CA GLU A 43 4.26 -27.78 33.56
C GLU A 43 4.20 -29.28 33.28
N GLN A 44 4.03 -29.69 32.01
CA GLN A 44 4.15 -31.11 31.61
C GLN A 44 5.62 -31.60 31.55
N GLY A 45 6.58 -30.69 31.74
CA GLY A 45 8.02 -30.96 31.72
C GLY A 45 8.69 -30.65 30.37
N GLY A 46 10.02 -30.58 30.44
CA GLY A 46 10.88 -30.27 29.29
C GLY A 46 11.41 -28.84 29.30
N THR A 47 12.03 -28.47 28.19
CA THR A 47 12.58 -27.13 27.94
C THR A 47 11.52 -26.17 27.38
N LEU A 48 11.76 -24.87 27.45
CA LEU A 48 10.88 -23.86 26.83
C LEU A 48 10.66 -24.13 25.34
N ARG A 49 11.72 -24.53 24.62
CA ARG A 49 11.65 -24.94 23.21
C ARG A 49 10.64 -26.07 22.99
N GLU A 50 10.69 -27.12 23.80
CA GLU A 50 9.78 -28.26 23.68
C GLU A 50 8.32 -27.88 23.99
N ALA A 51 8.10 -27.01 24.98
CA ALA A 51 6.76 -26.49 25.28
C ALA A 51 6.19 -25.62 24.16
N VAL A 52 7.02 -24.78 23.53
CA VAL A 52 6.62 -24.00 22.35
C VAL A 52 6.31 -24.93 21.18
N LEU A 53 7.15 -25.93 20.90
CA LEU A 53 6.89 -26.93 19.85
C LEU A 53 5.56 -27.69 20.04
N ARG A 54 5.11 -27.91 21.29
CA ARG A 54 3.79 -28.50 21.57
C ARG A 54 2.64 -27.49 21.49
N THR A 55 2.92 -26.22 21.77
CA THR A 55 1.95 -25.13 21.76
C THR A 55 1.57 -24.74 20.33
N ILE A 56 2.56 -24.55 19.45
CA ILE A 56 2.37 -24.02 18.09
C ILE A 56 1.33 -24.80 17.26
N PRO A 57 1.32 -26.15 17.23
CA PRO A 57 0.30 -26.92 16.51
C PRO A 57 -1.14 -26.73 17.01
N GLN A 58 -1.33 -26.22 18.22
CA GLN A 58 -2.65 -25.99 18.82
C GLN A 58 -3.22 -24.61 18.42
N LEU A 59 -2.37 -23.70 17.93
CA LEU A 59 -2.77 -22.37 17.50
C LEU A 59 -3.25 -22.38 16.04
N ARG A 60 -4.30 -21.60 15.75
CA ARG A 60 -4.79 -21.33 14.39
C ARG A 60 -4.81 -19.84 14.14
N GLY A 61 -4.50 -19.44 12.91
CA GLY A 61 -4.39 -18.06 12.47
C GLY A 61 -2.96 -17.67 12.10
N ALA A 62 -2.73 -16.36 12.03
CA ALA A 62 -1.43 -15.76 11.73
C ALA A 62 -0.85 -15.14 13.01
N TYR A 63 0.40 -15.45 13.32
CA TYR A 63 1.14 -14.94 14.46
C TYR A 63 2.65 -14.86 14.18
N GLY A 64 3.25 -13.77 14.61
CA GLY A 64 4.67 -13.63 14.89
C GLY A 64 4.81 -13.40 16.39
N THR A 65 5.34 -14.36 17.13
CA THR A 65 5.41 -14.28 18.59
C THR A 65 6.83 -14.49 19.11
N VAL A 66 7.18 -13.75 20.17
CA VAL A 66 8.40 -13.95 20.95
C VAL A 66 8.03 -14.25 22.39
N ILE A 67 8.62 -15.31 22.92
CA ILE A 67 8.28 -15.95 24.19
C ILE A 67 9.54 -16.01 25.04
N MET A 68 9.41 -15.64 26.32
CA MET A 68 10.49 -15.65 27.31
C MET A 68 10.00 -16.24 28.63
N ASP A 69 10.81 -17.11 29.24
CA ASP A 69 10.66 -17.47 30.65
C ASP A 69 11.55 -16.56 31.50
N THR A 70 10.97 -15.84 32.47
CA THR A 70 11.74 -14.93 33.32
C THR A 70 12.68 -15.65 34.29
N ARG A 71 12.48 -16.95 34.50
CA ARG A 71 13.35 -17.81 35.31
C ARG A 71 14.62 -18.22 34.56
N ASP A 72 14.57 -18.23 33.23
CA ASP A 72 15.71 -18.45 32.34
C ASP A 72 15.81 -17.31 31.30
N PRO A 73 16.34 -16.13 31.70
CA PRO A 73 16.41 -14.97 30.82
C PRO A 73 17.47 -15.09 29.72
N GLY A 74 18.22 -16.19 29.66
CA GLY A 74 19.28 -16.40 28.67
C GLY A 74 18.76 -16.77 27.28
N THR A 75 17.48 -17.12 27.17
CA THR A 75 16.89 -17.75 25.99
C THR A 75 15.55 -17.10 25.63
N LEU A 76 15.38 -16.78 24.35
CA LEU A 76 14.12 -16.35 23.74
C LEU A 76 13.69 -17.38 22.70
N LEU A 77 12.39 -17.65 22.62
CA LEU A 77 11.80 -18.44 21.55
C LEU A 77 10.98 -17.52 20.64
N ALA A 78 11.26 -17.56 19.34
CA ALA A 78 10.45 -16.89 18.32
C ALA A 78 9.71 -17.94 17.50
N ALA A 79 8.46 -17.67 17.12
CA ALA A 79 7.69 -18.54 16.22
C ALA A 79 6.93 -17.71 15.20
N ARG A 80 6.98 -18.14 13.93
CA ARG A 80 6.39 -17.46 12.78
C ARG A 80 5.31 -18.32 12.11
N SER A 81 4.14 -17.75 11.91
CA SER A 81 3.05 -18.23 11.06
C SER A 81 2.34 -17.03 10.44
N GLY A 82 2.46 -16.76 9.14
CA GLY A 82 1.90 -15.58 8.48
C GLY A 82 2.72 -14.31 8.75
N SER A 83 2.58 -13.71 9.94
CA SER A 83 3.19 -12.42 10.28
C SER A 83 4.73 -12.47 10.24
N PRO A 84 5.41 -11.40 9.76
CA PRO A 84 6.86 -11.43 9.57
C PRO A 84 7.63 -11.43 10.89
N LEU A 85 8.76 -12.15 10.90
CA LEU A 85 9.77 -12.10 11.95
C LEU A 85 11.17 -12.19 11.34
N VAL A 86 12.06 -11.33 11.84
CA VAL A 86 13.47 -11.27 11.44
C VAL A 86 14.36 -11.25 12.68
N ILE A 87 15.47 -11.98 12.59
CA ILE A 87 16.50 -12.05 13.64
C ILE A 87 17.69 -11.20 13.20
N GLY A 88 18.08 -10.23 14.02
CA GLY A 88 19.29 -9.44 13.85
C GLY A 88 20.48 -10.06 14.58
N LEU A 89 21.60 -10.27 13.89
CA LEU A 89 22.81 -10.86 14.45
C LEU A 89 23.79 -9.78 14.88
N GLY A 90 24.00 -9.62 16.19
CA GLY A 90 24.95 -8.65 16.76
C GLY A 90 26.30 -9.29 17.11
N MET A 91 27.18 -8.50 17.75
CA MET A 91 28.46 -9.00 18.26
C MET A 91 28.33 -9.41 19.72
N GLY A 92 28.04 -10.70 19.96
CA GLY A 92 27.84 -11.23 21.31
C GLY A 92 26.50 -10.84 21.92
N GLU A 93 25.53 -10.53 21.06
CA GLU A 93 24.12 -10.23 21.32
C GLU A 93 23.31 -10.57 20.06
N ASN A 94 22.00 -10.82 20.20
CA ASN A 94 21.09 -11.08 19.10
C ASN A 94 19.76 -10.35 19.36
N PHE A 95 19.05 -10.01 18.29
CA PHE A 95 17.81 -9.23 18.32
C PHE A 95 16.71 -9.91 17.50
N ILE A 96 15.46 -9.63 17.81
CA ILE A 96 14.30 -10.12 17.06
C ILE A 96 13.33 -8.95 16.87
N ALA A 97 12.77 -8.80 15.67
CA ALA A 97 11.75 -7.80 15.37
C ALA A 97 10.80 -8.30 14.28
N SER A 98 9.69 -7.61 14.08
CA SER A 98 8.79 -7.84 12.93
C SER A 98 9.37 -7.28 11.62
N ASP A 99 10.27 -6.30 11.71
CA ASP A 99 10.90 -5.63 10.56
C ASP A 99 12.38 -5.34 10.86
N GLN A 100 13.24 -5.51 9.85
CA GLN A 100 14.67 -5.23 9.93
C GLN A 100 14.97 -3.76 10.23
N LEU A 101 14.09 -2.83 9.84
CA LEU A 101 14.25 -1.39 10.09
C LEU A 101 14.41 -1.07 11.57
N ALA A 102 13.72 -1.80 12.46
CA ALA A 102 13.83 -1.63 13.90
C ALA A 102 15.21 -2.02 14.46
N LEU A 103 15.97 -2.83 13.70
CA LEU A 103 17.24 -3.41 14.13
C LEU A 103 18.46 -2.77 13.45
N LEU A 104 18.25 -1.96 12.40
CA LEU A 104 19.34 -1.26 11.71
C LEU A 104 20.25 -0.39 12.59
N PRO A 105 19.79 0.22 13.71
CA PRO A 105 20.68 0.94 14.62
C PRO A 105 21.74 0.08 15.29
N VAL A 106 21.53 -1.24 15.40
CA VAL A 106 22.40 -2.15 16.16
C VAL A 106 23.03 -3.25 15.30
N THR A 107 22.44 -3.63 14.16
CA THR A 107 23.01 -4.61 13.24
C THR A 107 22.51 -4.45 11.81
N ARG A 108 23.27 -5.02 10.86
CA ARG A 108 22.91 -5.13 9.44
C ARG A 108 22.81 -6.57 8.95
N ARG A 109 23.06 -7.55 9.82
CA ARG A 109 23.01 -8.98 9.47
C ARG A 109 21.71 -9.57 9.94
N PHE A 110 20.94 -10.12 9.01
CA PHE A 110 19.58 -10.56 9.26
C PHE A 110 19.33 -12.00 8.82
N ILE A 111 18.60 -12.75 9.64
CA ILE A 111 17.99 -14.03 9.27
C ILE A 111 16.48 -13.83 9.20
N PHE A 112 15.89 -14.05 8.04
CA PHE A 112 14.44 -14.03 7.87
C PHE A 112 13.90 -15.43 8.19
N LEU A 113 12.98 -15.52 9.15
CA LEU A 113 12.31 -16.78 9.46
C LEU A 113 11.34 -17.13 8.32
N GLU A 114 11.27 -18.39 7.92
CA GLU A 114 10.29 -18.88 6.96
C GLU A 114 8.94 -19.19 7.62
N GLU A 115 7.94 -19.49 6.80
CA GLU A 115 6.60 -19.85 7.25
C GLU A 115 6.63 -21.14 8.09
N GLY A 116 6.22 -21.06 9.36
CA GLY A 116 6.25 -22.18 10.30
C GLY A 116 7.57 -22.36 11.05
N ASP A 117 8.57 -21.50 10.83
CA ASP A 117 9.84 -21.58 11.57
C ASP A 117 9.68 -21.22 13.05
N ILE A 118 10.45 -21.91 13.88
CA ILE A 118 10.65 -21.63 15.30
C ILE A 118 12.15 -21.41 15.53
N ALA A 119 12.52 -20.35 16.23
CA ALA A 119 13.92 -20.04 16.52
C ALA A 119 14.18 -19.95 18.01
N GLU A 120 15.20 -20.68 18.48
CA GLU A 120 15.78 -20.53 19.80
C GLU A 120 16.95 -19.54 19.71
N VAL A 121 16.79 -18.40 20.37
CA VAL A 121 17.72 -17.26 20.29
C VAL A 121 18.32 -17.02 21.67
N SER A 122 19.63 -17.20 21.78
CA SER A 122 20.40 -16.81 22.95
C SER A 122 21.27 -15.60 22.63
N ARG A 123 22.00 -15.09 23.62
CA ARG A 123 23.01 -14.06 23.42
C ARG A 123 24.13 -14.49 22.44
N ARG A 124 24.41 -15.79 22.30
CA ARG A 124 25.58 -16.31 21.57
C ARG A 124 25.24 -17.18 20.37
N SER A 125 24.00 -17.63 20.24
CA SER A 125 23.59 -18.59 19.23
C SER A 125 22.15 -18.32 18.77
N VAL A 126 21.90 -18.68 17.52
CA VAL A 126 20.57 -18.74 16.92
C VAL A 126 20.44 -20.13 16.30
N VAL A 127 19.44 -20.89 16.72
CA VAL A 127 19.12 -22.20 16.16
C VAL A 127 17.69 -22.15 15.64
N VAL A 128 17.48 -22.49 14.37
CA VAL A 128 16.17 -22.45 13.72
C VAL A 128 15.69 -23.88 13.48
N PHE A 129 14.41 -24.09 13.71
CA PHE A 129 13.70 -25.34 13.49
C PHE A 129 12.55 -25.08 12.52
N ASP A 130 12.37 -25.98 11.55
CA ASP A 130 11.24 -25.90 10.63
C ASP A 130 9.93 -26.38 11.29
N LYS A 131 8.84 -26.34 10.53
CA LYS A 131 7.50 -26.78 10.98
C LYS A 131 7.44 -28.25 11.43
N SER A 132 8.39 -29.09 11.00
CA SER A 132 8.49 -30.49 11.45
C SER A 132 9.26 -30.65 12.76
N GLY A 133 9.88 -29.58 13.25
CA GLY A 133 10.77 -29.57 14.41
C GLY A 133 12.21 -29.95 14.07
N ALA A 134 12.57 -30.09 12.80
CA ALA A 134 13.93 -30.40 12.38
C ALA A 134 14.81 -29.14 12.37
N GLU A 135 16.06 -29.25 12.81
CA GLU A 135 17.01 -28.13 12.78
C GLU A 135 17.36 -27.79 11.31
N VAL A 136 17.26 -26.50 10.98
CA VAL A 136 17.52 -25.97 9.65
C VAL A 136 18.45 -24.76 9.72
N LYS A 137 19.23 -24.55 8.67
CA LYS A 137 20.06 -23.35 8.52
C LYS A 137 19.40 -22.39 7.54
N ARG A 138 18.99 -21.23 8.05
CA ARG A 138 18.56 -20.09 7.24
C ARG A 138 19.77 -19.20 6.94
N PRO A 139 19.95 -18.73 5.70
CA PRO A 139 21.08 -17.86 5.36
C PRO A 139 20.94 -16.52 6.09
N ASP A 140 22.04 -15.99 6.62
CA ASP A 140 22.10 -14.60 7.02
C ASP A 140 22.44 -13.72 5.81
N ILE A 141 21.73 -12.59 5.69
CA ILE A 141 21.96 -11.60 4.65
C ILE A 141 22.44 -10.30 5.27
N GLU A 142 23.33 -9.60 4.57
CA GLU A 142 23.73 -8.25 4.93
C GLU A 142 22.81 -7.25 4.22
N SER A 143 22.10 -6.43 5.00
CA SER A 143 21.18 -5.44 4.46
C SER A 143 21.90 -4.15 4.11
N ASN A 144 21.77 -3.77 2.84
CA ASN A 144 22.24 -2.49 2.30
C ASN A 144 21.25 -1.35 2.55
N LEU A 145 20.14 -1.60 3.24
CA LEU A 145 19.17 -0.54 3.56
C LEU A 145 19.82 0.51 4.44
N GLN A 146 19.70 1.77 4.04
CA GLN A 146 20.11 2.87 4.91
C GLN A 146 18.99 3.13 5.91
N TYR A 147 19.37 3.19 7.19
CA TYR A 147 18.49 3.69 8.23
C TYR A 147 18.40 5.20 8.07
N ASP A 148 17.57 5.64 7.15
CA ASP A 148 17.05 6.99 7.19
C ASP A 148 15.82 6.91 8.10
N ALA A 149 16.05 7.03 9.41
CA ALA A 149 14.97 7.36 10.33
C ALA A 149 14.49 8.73 9.89
N GLY A 150 13.53 8.72 8.96
CA GLY A 150 13.13 9.90 8.21
C GLY A 150 13.03 11.07 9.17
N ASP A 151 13.87 12.07 8.99
CA ASP A 151 13.71 13.33 9.69
C ASP A 151 12.57 14.07 8.98
N LYS A 152 11.75 14.81 9.74
CA LYS A 152 10.79 15.74 9.14
C LYS A 152 11.51 16.88 8.42
N GLY A 153 12.77 17.14 8.74
CA GLY A 153 13.57 18.19 8.11
C GLY A 153 12.93 19.56 8.33
N ILE A 154 12.63 20.27 7.23
CA ILE A 154 11.97 21.58 7.29
C ILE A 154 10.44 21.51 7.41
N TYR A 155 9.86 20.31 7.35
CA TYR A 155 8.41 20.11 7.32
C TYR A 155 7.85 19.85 8.72
N ARG A 156 6.56 20.13 8.92
CA ARG A 156 5.88 19.94 10.21
C ARG A 156 5.42 18.50 10.44
N HIS A 157 5.04 17.83 9.37
CA HIS A 157 4.50 16.46 9.36
C HIS A 157 5.24 15.60 8.35
N TYR A 158 5.30 14.28 8.60
CA TYR A 158 5.84 13.34 7.62
C TYR A 158 5.03 13.36 6.33
N MET A 159 3.70 13.37 6.42
CA MET A 159 2.86 13.45 5.23
C MET A 159 3.16 14.70 4.39
N GLN A 160 3.39 15.85 5.04
CA GLN A 160 3.77 17.08 4.35
C GLN A 160 5.11 16.91 3.61
N LYS A 161 6.13 16.40 4.30
CA LYS A 161 7.43 16.09 3.68
C LYS A 161 7.26 15.16 2.48
N GLU A 162 6.50 14.09 2.65
CA GLU A 162 6.32 13.04 1.66
C GLU A 162 5.55 13.52 0.42
N ILE A 163 4.57 14.42 0.58
CA ILE A 163 3.92 15.10 -0.55
C ILE A 163 4.93 15.92 -1.35
N TYR A 164 5.78 16.68 -0.66
CA TYR A 164 6.77 17.56 -1.28
C TYR A 164 7.99 16.80 -1.85
N GLU A 165 8.24 15.58 -1.40
CA GLU A 165 9.30 14.70 -1.91
C GLU A 165 8.94 14.03 -3.24
N GLN A 166 7.67 14.04 -3.65
CA GLN A 166 7.18 13.32 -4.83
C GLN A 166 8.00 13.58 -6.12
N PRO A 167 8.42 14.82 -6.46
CA PRO A 167 9.28 15.03 -7.62
C PRO A 167 10.58 14.22 -7.58
N ASN A 168 11.25 14.19 -6.42
CA ASN A 168 12.50 13.45 -6.26
C ASN A 168 12.24 11.94 -6.14
N ALA A 169 11.16 11.52 -5.48
CA ALA A 169 10.76 10.12 -5.41
C ALA A 169 10.50 9.55 -6.82
N ILE A 170 9.84 10.31 -7.69
CA ILE A 170 9.60 9.93 -9.09
C ILE A 170 10.90 9.91 -9.90
N LYS A 171 11.79 10.92 -9.75
CA LYS A 171 13.13 10.88 -10.37
C LYS A 171 13.89 9.60 -9.97
N ASN A 172 13.85 9.21 -8.71
CA ASN A 172 14.46 7.97 -8.22
C ASN A 172 13.79 6.72 -8.81
N THR A 173 12.46 6.75 -8.98
CA THR A 173 11.68 5.67 -9.59
C THR A 173 12.09 5.43 -11.04
N LEU A 174 12.35 6.51 -11.79
CA LEU A 174 12.76 6.47 -13.21
C LEU A 174 14.25 6.14 -13.41
N SER A 175 15.06 6.33 -12.37
CA SER A 175 16.52 6.14 -12.44
C SER A 175 16.89 4.72 -12.88
N GLY A 176 17.65 4.65 -13.98
CA GLY A 176 18.09 3.40 -14.60
C GLY A 176 16.99 2.64 -15.36
N ARG A 177 15.79 3.22 -15.53
CA ARG A 177 14.65 2.57 -16.20
C ARG A 177 14.21 3.25 -17.50
N ILE A 178 14.91 4.29 -17.92
CA ILE A 178 14.72 4.94 -19.20
C ILE A 178 16.06 4.96 -19.92
N SER A 179 16.12 4.38 -21.12
CA SER A 179 17.33 4.25 -21.92
C SER A 179 17.01 4.53 -23.37
N HIS A 180 17.73 5.46 -23.99
CA HIS A 180 17.56 5.83 -25.41
C HIS A 180 16.11 6.20 -25.81
N GLY A 181 15.33 6.76 -24.87
CA GLY A 181 13.93 7.13 -25.11
C GLY A 181 12.93 5.98 -24.96
N GLU A 182 13.38 4.80 -24.53
CA GLU A 182 12.54 3.63 -24.28
C GLU A 182 12.57 3.25 -22.79
N VAL A 183 11.56 2.51 -22.34
CA VAL A 183 11.56 1.92 -21.00
C VAL A 183 12.53 0.74 -20.96
N ASP A 184 13.38 0.71 -19.95
CA ASP A 184 14.31 -0.38 -19.67
C ASP A 184 13.97 -1.04 -18.32
N LEU A 185 13.38 -2.24 -18.38
CA LEU A 185 13.10 -3.08 -17.21
C LEU A 185 14.05 -4.28 -17.13
N SER A 186 15.28 -4.13 -17.62
CA SER A 186 16.31 -5.19 -17.55
C SER A 186 16.65 -5.64 -16.13
N GLU A 187 16.35 -4.82 -15.11
CA GLU A 187 16.46 -5.21 -13.70
C GLU A 187 15.59 -6.41 -13.30
N LEU A 188 14.57 -6.75 -14.10
CA LEU A 188 13.76 -7.96 -13.92
C LEU A 188 14.49 -9.26 -14.34
N GLY A 189 15.65 -9.15 -14.97
CA GLY A 189 16.45 -10.28 -15.43
C GLY A 189 16.13 -10.74 -16.85
N VAL A 190 17.00 -11.62 -17.38
CA VAL A 190 17.01 -12.03 -18.80
C VAL A 190 15.73 -12.74 -19.26
N ASN A 191 15.07 -13.47 -18.36
CA ASN A 191 13.86 -14.25 -18.69
C ASN A 191 12.56 -13.44 -18.55
N ALA A 192 12.61 -12.22 -18.01
CA ALA A 192 11.41 -11.42 -17.76
C ALA A 192 10.70 -11.03 -19.06
N ASN A 193 11.44 -10.67 -20.11
CA ASN A 193 10.84 -10.34 -21.41
C ASN A 193 10.08 -11.53 -22.02
N GLU A 194 10.59 -12.75 -21.84
CA GLU A 194 9.93 -13.96 -22.33
C GLU A 194 8.59 -14.16 -21.62
N MET A 195 8.57 -14.11 -20.28
CA MET A 195 7.33 -14.18 -19.50
C MET A 195 6.35 -13.06 -19.87
N LEU A 196 6.80 -11.80 -19.90
CA LEU A 196 5.96 -10.65 -20.21
C LEU A 196 5.37 -10.72 -21.63
N SER A 197 6.10 -11.30 -22.60
CA SER A 197 5.59 -11.48 -23.96
C SER A 197 4.40 -12.45 -24.05
N GLN A 198 4.32 -13.42 -23.14
CA GLN A 198 3.25 -14.42 -23.08
C GLN A 198 1.97 -13.90 -22.40
N VAL A 199 2.02 -12.76 -21.71
CA VAL A 199 0.88 -12.21 -20.93
C VAL A 199 -0.31 -11.91 -21.84
N GLU A 200 -1.45 -12.55 -21.63
CA GLU A 200 -2.71 -12.24 -22.35
C GLU A 200 -3.73 -11.52 -21.44
N HIS A 201 -3.48 -11.53 -20.13
CA HIS A 201 -4.34 -10.91 -19.13
C HIS A 201 -3.51 -10.44 -17.93
N ILE A 202 -3.95 -9.37 -17.28
CA ILE A 202 -3.38 -8.88 -16.04
C ILE A 202 -4.44 -8.97 -14.94
N GLN A 203 -4.10 -9.60 -13.82
CA GLN A 203 -4.86 -9.52 -12.59
C GLN A 203 -4.06 -8.68 -11.58
N ILE A 204 -4.64 -7.59 -11.11
CA ILE A 204 -4.07 -6.78 -10.02
C ILE A 204 -4.84 -7.08 -8.74
N VAL A 205 -4.11 -7.31 -7.65
CA VAL A 205 -4.67 -7.42 -6.29
C VAL A 205 -3.95 -6.47 -5.33
N ALA A 206 -4.72 -5.71 -4.56
CA ALA A 206 -4.20 -4.75 -3.60
C ALA A 206 -5.29 -4.31 -2.61
N CYS A 207 -4.93 -3.44 -1.66
CA CYS A 207 -5.86 -2.82 -0.70
C CYS A 207 -5.70 -1.30 -0.69
N GLY A 208 -6.78 -0.58 -0.33
CA GLY A 208 -6.77 0.87 -0.08
C GLY A 208 -6.15 1.71 -1.21
N THR A 209 -5.25 2.63 -0.87
CA THR A 209 -4.54 3.48 -1.84
C THR A 209 -3.81 2.68 -2.92
N SER A 210 -3.21 1.53 -2.61
CA SER A 210 -2.57 0.69 -3.63
C SER A 210 -3.59 0.08 -4.61
N TYR A 211 -4.79 -0.27 -4.14
CA TYR A 211 -5.90 -0.67 -5.02
C TYR A 211 -6.34 0.46 -5.95
N ASN A 212 -6.45 1.70 -5.44
CA ASN A 212 -6.76 2.86 -6.29
C ASN A 212 -5.71 3.04 -7.41
N SER A 213 -4.43 2.77 -7.15
CA SER A 213 -3.39 2.86 -8.19
C SER A 213 -3.54 1.77 -9.27
N GLY A 214 -3.92 0.56 -8.87
CA GLY A 214 -4.30 -0.51 -9.79
C GLY A 214 -5.48 -0.11 -10.66
N MET A 215 -6.50 0.49 -10.06
CA MET A 215 -7.70 0.97 -10.76
C MET A 215 -7.39 2.04 -11.82
N VAL A 216 -6.43 2.95 -11.57
CA VAL A 216 -5.92 3.86 -12.61
C VAL A 216 -5.28 3.05 -13.75
N SER A 217 -4.35 2.16 -13.40
CA SER A 217 -3.57 1.41 -14.41
C SER A 217 -4.41 0.50 -15.29
N ARG A 218 -5.60 0.07 -14.83
CA ARG A 218 -6.57 -0.65 -15.67
C ARG A 218 -6.88 0.10 -16.96
N TYR A 219 -7.16 1.40 -16.85
CA TYR A 219 -7.44 2.24 -18.01
C TYR A 219 -6.24 2.28 -18.96
N TRP A 220 -5.02 2.34 -18.43
CA TRP A 220 -3.80 2.37 -19.22
C TRP A 220 -3.48 1.04 -19.90
N PHE A 221 -3.57 -0.09 -19.19
CA PHE A 221 -3.32 -1.41 -19.79
C PHE A 221 -4.29 -1.70 -20.93
N GLU A 222 -5.57 -1.37 -20.74
CA GLU A 222 -6.59 -1.61 -21.76
C GLU A 222 -6.47 -0.64 -22.94
N ALA A 223 -6.37 0.67 -22.68
CA ALA A 223 -6.39 1.67 -23.75
C ALA A 223 -5.06 1.80 -24.50
N LEU A 224 -3.93 1.65 -23.81
CA LEU A 224 -2.60 1.91 -24.39
C LEU A 224 -1.89 0.62 -24.80
N ALA A 225 -1.92 -0.42 -23.98
CA ALA A 225 -1.27 -1.70 -24.32
C ALA A 225 -2.20 -2.70 -25.02
N GLY A 226 -3.52 -2.49 -24.97
CA GLY A 226 -4.51 -3.44 -25.50
C GLY A 226 -4.57 -4.75 -24.72
N VAL A 227 -4.22 -4.74 -23.43
CA VAL A 227 -4.17 -5.93 -22.57
C VAL A 227 -5.33 -5.88 -21.57
N PRO A 228 -6.24 -6.88 -21.56
CA PRO A 228 -7.31 -6.95 -20.57
C PRO A 228 -6.77 -6.94 -19.13
N CYS A 229 -7.36 -6.12 -18.26
CA CYS A 229 -6.90 -5.94 -16.90
C CYS A 229 -8.05 -5.98 -15.90
N ASP A 230 -8.02 -6.94 -14.97
CA ASP A 230 -8.92 -6.99 -13.82
C ASP A 230 -8.19 -6.46 -12.57
N VAL A 231 -8.88 -5.67 -11.73
CA VAL A 231 -8.34 -5.12 -10.48
C VAL A 231 -9.30 -5.46 -9.36
N GLU A 232 -8.79 -6.00 -8.26
CA GLU A 232 -9.63 -6.50 -7.19
C GLU A 232 -9.07 -6.19 -5.80
N ILE A 233 -9.99 -6.00 -4.85
CA ILE A 233 -9.65 -5.89 -3.43
C ILE A 233 -9.14 -7.26 -2.97
N ALA A 234 -7.95 -7.30 -2.38
CA ALA A 234 -7.27 -8.57 -2.09
C ALA A 234 -8.05 -9.48 -1.12
N SER A 235 -8.76 -8.91 -0.15
CA SER A 235 -9.60 -9.65 0.79
C SER A 235 -10.73 -10.41 0.08
N GLU A 236 -11.39 -9.79 -0.90
CA GLU A 236 -12.46 -10.41 -1.67
C GLU A 236 -11.93 -11.50 -2.62
N PHE A 237 -10.79 -11.24 -3.27
CA PHE A 237 -10.15 -12.21 -4.18
C PHE A 237 -9.81 -13.53 -3.46
N ARG A 238 -9.32 -13.44 -2.21
CA ARG A 238 -8.86 -14.59 -1.41
C ARG A 238 -9.98 -15.58 -1.09
N TYR A 239 -11.19 -15.08 -0.83
CA TYR A 239 -12.27 -15.90 -0.25
C TYR A 239 -13.28 -16.44 -1.26
N ARG A 240 -13.17 -16.04 -2.53
CA ARG A 240 -14.04 -16.55 -3.59
C ARG A 240 -13.30 -17.52 -4.51
N LYS A 241 -14.06 -18.40 -5.15
CA LYS A 241 -13.55 -19.23 -6.24
C LYS A 241 -13.48 -18.41 -7.52
N SER A 242 -12.26 -18.12 -7.98
CA SER A 242 -12.02 -17.30 -9.17
C SER A 242 -11.90 -18.13 -10.46
N ALA A 243 -12.44 -17.59 -11.56
CA ALA A 243 -12.22 -18.11 -12.90
C ALA A 243 -10.97 -17.46 -13.50
N VAL A 244 -9.82 -18.13 -13.36
CA VAL A 244 -8.52 -17.60 -13.81
C VAL A 244 -8.47 -17.56 -15.33
N ARG A 245 -8.12 -16.40 -15.90
CA ARG A 245 -7.96 -16.25 -17.35
C ARG A 245 -6.65 -16.87 -17.82
N ARG A 246 -6.64 -17.31 -19.08
CA ARG A 246 -5.45 -17.88 -19.72
C ARG A 246 -4.29 -16.87 -19.70
N ASN A 247 -3.08 -17.36 -19.47
CA ASN A 247 -1.83 -16.58 -19.53
C ASN A 247 -1.91 -15.27 -18.72
N SER A 248 -2.51 -15.36 -17.53
CA SER A 248 -2.68 -14.22 -16.64
C SER A 248 -1.42 -13.96 -15.82
N LEU A 249 -0.93 -12.73 -15.83
CA LEU A 249 0.08 -12.25 -14.88
C LEU A 249 -0.62 -11.79 -13.60
N MET A 250 -0.16 -12.25 -12.43
CA MET A 250 -0.59 -11.72 -11.14
C MET A 250 0.29 -10.53 -10.76
N ILE A 251 -0.30 -9.36 -10.50
CA ILE A 251 0.40 -8.18 -10.03
C ILE A 251 -0.11 -7.82 -8.63
N THR A 252 0.80 -7.70 -7.67
CA THR A 252 0.48 -7.21 -6.33
C THR A 252 1.02 -5.79 -6.13
N LEU A 253 0.20 -4.88 -5.64
CA LEU A 253 0.60 -3.51 -5.31
C LEU A 253 0.58 -3.32 -3.80
N SER A 254 1.71 -2.96 -3.20
CA SER A 254 1.78 -2.68 -1.77
C SER A 254 2.95 -1.75 -1.45
N GLN A 255 2.71 -0.70 -0.68
CA GLN A 255 3.79 0.16 -0.19
C GLN A 255 4.73 -0.63 0.74
N SER A 256 4.18 -1.33 1.74
CA SER A 256 4.96 -2.02 2.77
C SER A 256 5.49 -3.39 2.34
N GLY A 257 4.79 -4.07 1.43
CA GLY A 257 5.10 -5.45 1.09
C GLY A 257 4.65 -6.48 2.13
N GLU A 258 3.92 -6.04 3.17
CA GLU A 258 3.53 -6.86 4.33
C GLU A 258 2.01 -6.85 4.58
N THR A 259 1.21 -6.30 3.65
CA THR A 259 -0.25 -6.27 3.76
C THR A 259 -0.81 -7.70 3.74
N ALA A 260 -1.47 -8.13 4.82
CA ALA A 260 -1.86 -9.52 5.03
C ALA A 260 -2.75 -10.08 3.90
N ASP A 261 -3.82 -9.35 3.53
CA ASP A 261 -4.72 -9.76 2.46
C ASP A 261 -4.01 -9.88 1.11
N THR A 262 -3.12 -8.94 0.79
CA THR A 262 -2.38 -8.94 -0.48
C THR A 262 -1.38 -10.10 -0.52
N LEU A 263 -0.70 -10.38 0.60
CA LEU A 263 0.20 -11.53 0.72
C LEU A 263 -0.56 -12.86 0.60
N ALA A 264 -1.72 -12.97 1.23
CA ALA A 264 -2.57 -14.14 1.12
C ALA A 264 -3.10 -14.35 -0.31
N ALA A 265 -3.50 -13.28 -1.00
CA ALA A 265 -3.89 -13.33 -2.41
C ALA A 265 -2.73 -13.77 -3.32
N LEU A 266 -1.51 -13.29 -3.08
CA LEU A 266 -0.31 -13.76 -3.79
C LEU A 266 -0.10 -15.27 -3.60
N ARG A 267 -0.14 -15.75 -2.35
CA ARG A 267 0.05 -17.16 -2.02
C ARG A 267 -1.01 -18.04 -2.68
N LEU A 268 -2.28 -17.64 -2.62
CA LEU A 268 -3.38 -18.33 -3.32
C LEU A 268 -3.15 -18.36 -4.84
N SER A 269 -2.66 -17.27 -5.44
CA SER A 269 -2.43 -17.21 -6.89
C SER A 269 -1.43 -18.27 -7.40
N LYS A 270 -0.47 -18.68 -6.57
CA LYS A 270 0.51 -19.73 -6.90
C LYS A 270 -0.14 -21.11 -7.07
N GLU A 271 -1.27 -21.34 -6.42
CA GLU A 271 -2.05 -22.59 -6.53
C GLU A 271 -3.02 -22.56 -7.71
N LEU A 272 -3.31 -21.37 -8.24
CA LEU A 272 -4.35 -21.13 -9.24
C LEU A 272 -3.85 -21.12 -10.69
N GLY A 273 -2.55 -21.33 -10.91
CA GLY A 273 -1.98 -21.49 -12.25
C GLY A 273 -1.82 -20.19 -13.06
N TYR A 274 -1.55 -19.07 -12.37
CA TYR A 274 -1.10 -17.84 -13.03
C TYR A 274 0.25 -18.06 -13.75
N LEU A 275 0.51 -17.29 -14.81
CA LEU A 275 1.76 -17.36 -15.58
C LEU A 275 2.99 -17.04 -14.73
N GLY A 276 2.81 -16.16 -13.77
CA GLY A 276 3.83 -15.70 -12.82
C GLY A 276 3.27 -14.56 -11.97
N SER A 277 4.10 -14.08 -11.07
CA SER A 277 3.78 -13.01 -10.13
C SER A 277 4.78 -11.86 -10.19
N LEU A 278 4.27 -10.62 -10.17
CA LEU A 278 5.06 -9.39 -10.15
C LEU A 278 4.64 -8.53 -8.96
N ALA A 279 5.57 -8.28 -8.03
CA ALA A 279 5.36 -7.31 -6.95
C ALA A 279 5.82 -5.91 -7.37
N ILE A 280 4.95 -4.90 -7.24
CA ILE A 280 5.36 -3.50 -7.24
C ILE A 280 5.32 -3.01 -5.78
N CYS A 281 6.50 -2.80 -5.21
CA CYS A 281 6.66 -2.55 -3.78
C CYS A 281 7.66 -1.42 -3.49
N ASN A 282 7.55 -0.75 -2.34
CA ASN A 282 8.53 0.27 -1.95
C ASN A 282 9.60 -0.26 -0.99
N VAL A 283 9.33 -1.32 -0.22
CA VAL A 283 10.25 -1.87 0.79
C VAL A 283 11.02 -3.07 0.24
N PRO A 284 12.34 -2.94 -0.01
CA PRO A 284 13.14 -4.06 -0.49
C PRO A 284 13.19 -5.19 0.52
N GLY A 285 13.12 -6.43 0.04
CA GLY A 285 13.22 -7.61 0.87
C GLY A 285 12.01 -7.87 1.76
N SER A 286 10.88 -7.19 1.56
CA SER A 286 9.58 -7.50 2.20
C SER A 286 9.01 -8.85 1.76
N SER A 287 8.00 -9.36 2.47
CA SER A 287 7.39 -10.66 2.20
C SER A 287 6.84 -10.78 0.78
N LEU A 288 6.09 -9.80 0.29
CA LEU A 288 5.62 -9.80 -1.11
C LEU A 288 6.77 -9.84 -2.12
N VAL A 289 7.85 -9.09 -1.89
CA VAL A 289 9.02 -9.08 -2.78
C VAL A 289 9.73 -10.43 -2.80
N ARG A 290 9.96 -11.03 -1.63
CA ARG A 290 10.64 -12.34 -1.52
C ARG A 290 9.81 -13.49 -2.10
N GLU A 291 8.48 -13.37 -2.02
CA GLU A 291 7.56 -14.43 -2.46
C GLU A 291 7.10 -14.29 -3.91
N SER A 292 7.43 -13.21 -4.63
CA SER A 292 7.04 -13.02 -6.03
C SER A 292 8.14 -13.47 -7.00
N ASP A 293 7.76 -13.85 -8.23
CA ASP A 293 8.72 -14.27 -9.27
C ASP A 293 9.54 -13.09 -9.79
N LEU A 294 8.89 -11.94 -9.90
CA LEU A 294 9.45 -10.67 -10.33
C LEU A 294 9.11 -9.56 -9.32
N SER A 295 9.96 -8.54 -9.24
CA SER A 295 9.68 -7.36 -8.41
C SER A 295 10.20 -6.07 -9.05
N LEU A 296 9.37 -5.03 -9.06
CA LEU A 296 9.76 -3.66 -9.42
C LEU A 296 9.66 -2.77 -8.18
N MET A 297 10.82 -2.30 -7.71
CA MET A 297 10.85 -1.40 -6.56
C MET A 297 10.40 0.02 -6.95
N THR A 298 9.52 0.66 -6.18
CA THR A 298 9.16 2.05 -6.49
C THR A 298 10.28 3.04 -6.17
N LYS A 299 11.20 2.70 -5.25
CA LYS A 299 12.36 3.55 -4.88
C LYS A 299 11.94 4.94 -4.37
N ALA A 300 10.78 5.05 -3.71
CA ALA A 300 10.27 6.31 -3.17
C ALA A 300 10.97 6.75 -1.86
N GLY A 301 11.79 5.87 -1.29
CA GLY A 301 12.34 6.03 0.06
C GLY A 301 11.31 5.72 1.13
N THR A 302 11.71 5.75 2.40
CA THR A 302 10.82 5.45 3.53
C THR A 302 9.63 6.40 3.57
N GLU A 303 8.43 5.86 3.77
CA GLU A 303 7.19 6.61 3.95
C GLU A 303 6.65 6.27 5.35
N ILE A 304 6.60 7.26 6.22
CA ILE A 304 6.27 7.17 7.64
C ILE A 304 4.80 7.55 7.88
N GLY A 305 4.29 8.59 7.21
CA GLY A 305 2.89 9.03 7.39
C GLY A 305 1.93 7.92 7.02
N VAL A 306 0.91 7.64 7.85
CA VAL A 306 -0.03 6.52 7.61
C VAL A 306 -0.70 6.65 6.24
N ALA A 307 -1.21 7.83 5.92
CA ALA A 307 -1.80 8.13 4.62
C ALA A 307 -0.72 8.11 3.52
N SER A 308 -0.80 7.13 2.61
CA SER A 308 0.16 6.99 1.50
C SER A 308 0.09 8.17 0.54
N THR A 309 1.25 8.69 0.10
CA THR A 309 1.35 9.83 -0.83
C THR A 309 2.33 9.54 -1.96
N LYS A 310 3.64 9.66 -1.70
CA LYS A 310 4.69 9.35 -2.68
C LYS A 310 4.70 7.88 -3.08
N ALA A 311 4.26 6.97 -2.21
CA ALA A 311 4.09 5.56 -2.59
C ALA A 311 3.05 5.41 -3.72
N PHE A 312 1.93 6.14 -3.68
CA PHE A 312 0.89 6.07 -4.70
C PHE A 312 1.39 6.59 -6.06
N THR A 313 2.00 7.77 -6.08
CA THR A 313 2.46 8.37 -7.34
C THR A 313 3.65 7.62 -7.97
N THR A 314 4.52 7.03 -7.15
CA THR A 314 5.59 6.15 -7.65
C THR A 314 5.08 4.78 -8.07
N GLN A 315 4.03 4.22 -7.44
CA GLN A 315 3.33 3.02 -7.94
C GLN A 315 2.76 3.27 -9.34
N LEU A 316 2.05 4.38 -9.54
CA LEU A 316 1.52 4.77 -10.85
C LEU A 316 2.63 4.97 -11.89
N THR A 317 3.75 5.57 -11.49
CA THR A 317 4.93 5.74 -12.35
C THR A 317 5.48 4.39 -12.83
N VAL A 318 5.61 3.40 -11.93
CA VAL A 318 6.04 2.04 -12.29
C VAL A 318 5.02 1.33 -13.17
N LEU A 319 3.73 1.45 -12.86
CA LEU A 319 2.65 0.87 -13.66
C LEU A 319 2.66 1.42 -15.08
N LEU A 320 2.86 2.72 -15.27
CA LEU A 320 2.91 3.33 -16.59
C LEU A 320 4.15 2.89 -17.40
N MET A 321 5.30 2.69 -16.73
CA MET A 321 6.47 2.05 -17.37
C MET A 321 6.17 0.60 -17.80
N LEU A 322 5.43 -0.15 -16.98
CA LEU A 322 5.03 -1.52 -17.32
C LEU A 322 4.07 -1.55 -18.52
N VAL A 323 3.12 -0.60 -18.58
CA VAL A 323 2.23 -0.41 -19.74
C VAL A 323 3.03 -0.19 -21.01
N ALA A 324 3.98 0.75 -21.01
CA ALA A 324 4.85 1.02 -22.16
C ALA A 324 5.65 -0.22 -22.59
N LYS A 325 6.23 -0.95 -21.62
CA LYS A 325 6.97 -2.19 -21.90
C LYS A 325 6.08 -3.25 -22.55
N LEU A 326 4.88 -3.47 -22.03
CA LEU A 326 3.94 -4.43 -22.59
C LEU A 326 3.41 -4.01 -23.96
N ALA A 327 3.10 -2.72 -24.16
CA ALA A 327 2.68 -2.20 -25.46
C ALA A 327 3.71 -2.52 -26.55
N ARG A 328 5.00 -2.28 -26.29
CA ARG A 328 6.09 -2.65 -27.20
C ARG A 328 6.17 -4.17 -27.43
N LEU A 329 6.10 -4.97 -26.37
CA LEU A 329 6.16 -6.45 -26.49
C LEU A 329 4.96 -7.03 -27.25
N LYS A 330 3.82 -6.33 -27.26
CA LYS A 330 2.62 -6.69 -28.03
C LYS A 330 2.60 -6.10 -29.45
N GLY A 331 3.65 -5.39 -29.84
CA GLY A 331 3.77 -4.80 -31.17
C GLY A 331 2.79 -3.65 -31.42
N GLN A 332 2.38 -2.94 -30.36
CA GLN A 332 1.66 -1.68 -30.48
C GLN A 332 2.56 -0.60 -31.09
N ASP A 333 1.98 0.54 -31.49
CA ASP A 333 2.73 1.66 -32.06
C ASP A 333 3.80 2.17 -31.08
N ALA A 334 5.03 2.34 -31.58
CA ALA A 334 6.15 2.88 -30.81
C ALA A 334 5.88 4.30 -30.29
N ALA A 335 4.97 5.05 -30.93
CA ALA A 335 4.51 6.34 -30.45
C ALA A 335 3.93 6.26 -29.03
N ILE A 336 3.28 5.15 -28.65
CA ILE A 336 2.69 4.98 -27.31
C ILE A 336 3.77 4.96 -26.23
N GLU A 337 4.82 4.16 -26.42
CA GLU A 337 5.95 4.13 -25.48
C GLU A 337 6.68 5.49 -25.45
N HIS A 338 6.86 6.12 -26.60
CA HIS A 338 7.47 7.45 -26.69
C HIS A 338 6.69 8.50 -25.89
N ASP A 339 5.36 8.57 -26.05
CA ASP A 339 4.52 9.56 -25.37
C ASP A 339 4.47 9.32 -23.86
N ILE A 340 4.43 8.04 -23.44
CA ILE A 340 4.57 7.65 -22.03
C ILE A 340 5.91 8.11 -21.47
N VAL A 341 7.02 7.80 -22.15
CA VAL A 341 8.37 8.17 -21.68
C VAL A 341 8.52 9.68 -21.59
N HIS A 342 8.04 10.42 -22.60
CA HIS A 342 8.03 11.88 -22.59
C HIS A 342 7.25 12.43 -21.38
N GLY A 343 6.03 11.95 -21.14
CA GLY A 343 5.23 12.32 -19.98
C GLY A 343 5.96 12.02 -18.66
N LEU A 344 6.49 10.81 -18.50
CA LEU A 344 7.21 10.41 -17.30
C LEU A 344 8.44 11.27 -17.02
N GLN A 345 9.19 11.66 -18.06
CA GLN A 345 10.33 12.56 -17.92
C GLN A 345 9.93 13.98 -17.52
N ALA A 346 8.78 14.48 -17.98
CA ALA A 346 8.24 15.79 -17.60
C ALA A 346 7.64 15.80 -16.18
N LEU A 347 7.07 14.67 -15.75
CA LEU A 347 6.26 14.53 -14.54
C LEU A 347 6.89 15.14 -13.26
N PRO A 348 8.18 14.94 -12.94
CA PRO A 348 8.76 15.57 -11.75
C PRO A 348 8.65 17.10 -11.77
N SER A 349 8.93 17.73 -12.90
CA SER A 349 8.84 19.19 -13.04
C SER A 349 7.39 19.68 -13.02
N ARG A 350 6.45 18.89 -13.56
CA ARG A 350 5.01 19.16 -13.47
C ARG A 350 4.54 19.15 -12.01
N ILE A 351 4.97 18.17 -11.22
CA ILE A 351 4.62 18.12 -9.79
C ILE A 351 5.28 19.27 -9.02
N GLU A 352 6.53 19.65 -9.33
CA GLU A 352 7.16 20.85 -8.73
C GLU A 352 6.32 22.12 -8.99
N GLN A 353 5.79 22.28 -10.21
CA GLN A 353 4.88 23.38 -10.56
C GLN A 353 3.54 23.28 -9.81
N MET A 354 3.00 22.08 -9.65
CA MET A 354 1.76 21.86 -8.90
C MET A 354 1.91 22.23 -7.42
N LEU A 355 3.02 21.84 -6.79
CA LEU A 355 3.32 22.18 -5.40
C LEU A 355 3.42 23.70 -5.17
N SER A 356 3.71 24.51 -6.21
CA SER A 356 3.68 25.97 -6.10
C SER A 356 2.27 26.53 -5.91
N GLN A 357 1.21 25.75 -6.11
CA GLN A 357 -0.19 26.12 -5.88
C GLN A 357 -0.64 25.88 -4.43
N ASP A 358 0.25 25.39 -3.55
CA ASP A 358 -0.10 24.99 -2.19
C ASP A 358 -0.90 26.05 -1.41
N LYS A 359 -0.44 27.31 -1.43
CA LYS A 359 -1.12 28.42 -0.72
C LYS A 359 -2.57 28.65 -1.18
N ARG A 360 -2.88 28.37 -2.44
CA ARG A 360 -4.24 28.50 -2.97
C ARG A 360 -5.13 27.37 -2.44
N ILE A 361 -4.56 26.17 -2.28
CA ILE A 361 -5.25 25.00 -1.75
C ILE A 361 -5.42 25.14 -0.23
N GLU A 362 -4.43 25.69 0.47
CA GLU A 362 -4.53 26.06 1.89
C GLU A 362 -5.71 27.00 2.15
N ALA A 363 -5.81 28.10 1.38
CA ALA A 363 -6.93 29.03 1.49
C ALA A 363 -8.29 28.38 1.15
N LEU A 364 -8.30 27.45 0.18
CA LEU A 364 -9.51 26.69 -0.17
C LEU A 364 -9.97 25.78 0.98
N ALA A 365 -9.02 25.19 1.72
CA ALA A 365 -9.32 24.24 2.78
C ALA A 365 -10.13 24.87 3.93
N GLU A 366 -10.06 26.19 4.12
CA GLU A 366 -10.83 26.92 5.13
C GLU A 366 -12.35 26.69 5.00
N SER A 367 -12.86 26.51 3.77
CA SER A 367 -14.28 26.25 3.52
C SER A 367 -14.74 24.85 3.94
N PHE A 368 -13.83 23.98 4.40
CA PHE A 368 -14.13 22.65 4.91
C PHE A 368 -14.14 22.58 6.45
N SER A 369 -13.88 23.70 7.13
CA SER A 369 -13.75 23.78 8.59
C SER A 369 -14.99 23.26 9.34
N ASP A 370 -16.19 23.55 8.84
CA ASP A 370 -17.50 23.14 9.40
C ASP A 370 -18.15 21.97 8.65
N LYS A 371 -17.49 21.46 7.60
CA LYS A 371 -18.04 20.38 6.76
C LYS A 371 -17.86 19.01 7.39
N HIS A 372 -18.89 18.17 7.24
CA HIS A 372 -18.93 16.80 7.73
C HIS A 372 -19.00 15.77 6.61
N HIS A 373 -19.37 16.19 5.41
CA HIS A 373 -19.50 15.37 4.22
C HIS A 373 -18.74 16.02 3.06
N ALA A 374 -18.31 15.20 2.10
CA ALA A 374 -17.75 15.68 0.85
C ALA A 374 -17.94 14.62 -0.25
N LEU A 375 -18.19 15.06 -1.47
CA LEU A 375 -18.20 14.18 -2.64
C LEU A 375 -17.02 14.47 -3.56
N PHE A 376 -16.42 13.43 -4.13
CA PHE A 376 -15.34 13.53 -5.12
C PHE A 376 -15.81 12.95 -6.45
N LEU A 377 -15.61 13.69 -7.54
CA LEU A 377 -16.03 13.29 -8.87
C LEU A 377 -14.85 13.24 -9.84
N GLY A 378 -14.83 12.17 -10.64
CA GLY A 378 -13.91 11.99 -11.76
C GLY A 378 -14.55 11.15 -12.87
N ARG A 379 -13.93 11.16 -14.05
CA ARG A 379 -14.34 10.34 -15.21
C ARG A 379 -13.11 9.66 -15.83
N GLY A 380 -13.31 8.48 -16.41
CA GLY A 380 -12.22 7.71 -17.00
C GLY A 380 -11.16 7.37 -15.96
N ASP A 381 -9.90 7.54 -16.33
CA ASP A 381 -8.74 7.33 -15.45
C ASP A 381 -8.66 8.32 -14.26
N GLN A 382 -9.49 9.38 -14.24
CA GLN A 382 -9.64 10.28 -13.10
C GLN A 382 -10.66 9.80 -12.06
N TYR A 383 -11.50 8.81 -12.37
CA TYR A 383 -12.41 8.26 -11.34
C TYR A 383 -11.64 7.62 -10.17
N PRO A 384 -10.61 6.79 -10.41
CA PRO A 384 -9.76 6.30 -9.31
C PRO A 384 -8.99 7.41 -8.57
N ILE A 385 -8.71 8.55 -9.21
CA ILE A 385 -8.12 9.71 -8.53
C ILE A 385 -9.13 10.37 -7.58
N ALA A 386 -10.41 10.43 -7.98
CA ALA A 386 -11.48 10.85 -7.07
C ALA A 386 -11.62 9.90 -5.86
N LEU A 387 -11.53 8.58 -6.09
CA LEU A 387 -11.49 7.57 -5.01
C LEU A 387 -10.32 7.82 -4.05
N GLU A 388 -9.13 8.09 -4.58
CA GLU A 388 -7.95 8.39 -3.77
C GLU A 388 -8.11 9.69 -2.97
N GLY A 389 -8.60 10.76 -3.59
CA GLY A 389 -8.85 12.03 -2.90
C GLY A 389 -9.85 11.91 -1.75
N ALA A 390 -10.96 11.19 -1.97
CA ALA A 390 -11.93 10.91 -0.93
C ALA A 390 -11.33 10.05 0.20
N LEU A 391 -10.53 9.04 -0.14
CA LEU A 391 -9.85 8.21 0.84
C LEU A 391 -8.90 9.04 1.70
N LYS A 392 -8.05 9.89 1.09
CA LYS A 392 -7.15 10.79 1.83
C LYS A 392 -7.93 11.70 2.76
N LEU A 393 -8.95 12.41 2.25
CA LEU A 393 -9.72 13.33 3.08
C LEU A 393 -10.35 12.61 4.28
N LYS A 394 -10.92 11.42 4.07
CA LYS A 394 -11.54 10.61 5.13
C LYS A 394 -10.54 10.12 6.16
N GLU A 395 -9.39 9.62 5.74
CA GLU A 395 -8.36 9.04 6.62
C GLU A 395 -7.84 10.04 7.64
N ILE A 396 -7.51 11.27 7.21
CA ILE A 396 -6.79 12.22 8.07
C ILE A 396 -7.64 13.36 8.60
N SER A 397 -8.77 13.71 7.98
CA SER A 397 -9.65 14.78 8.48
C SER A 397 -10.92 14.27 9.17
N TYR A 398 -11.23 12.98 8.99
CA TYR A 398 -12.47 12.33 9.45
C TYR A 398 -13.77 12.91 8.86
N ILE A 399 -13.69 13.75 7.84
CA ILE A 399 -14.85 14.11 7.02
C ILE A 399 -15.34 12.86 6.30
N HIS A 400 -16.64 12.63 6.29
CA HIS A 400 -17.24 11.55 5.52
C HIS A 400 -17.17 11.90 4.02
N ALA A 401 -16.05 11.57 3.41
CA ALA A 401 -15.79 11.76 2.00
C ALA A 401 -16.13 10.50 1.19
N GLU A 402 -16.84 10.66 0.09
CA GLU A 402 -17.18 9.56 -0.82
C GLU A 402 -16.87 9.97 -2.26
N ALA A 403 -16.51 9.01 -3.11
CA ALA A 403 -16.19 9.27 -4.50
C ALA A 403 -17.10 8.51 -5.45
N TYR A 404 -17.46 9.17 -6.54
CA TYR A 404 -18.30 8.61 -7.59
C TYR A 404 -17.70 8.86 -8.96
N ALA A 405 -17.87 7.90 -9.87
CA ALA A 405 -17.73 8.19 -11.28
C ALA A 405 -18.81 9.22 -11.64
N ALA A 406 -18.44 10.35 -12.25
CA ALA A 406 -19.34 11.50 -12.34
C ALA A 406 -20.68 11.19 -13.05
N GLY A 407 -20.69 10.21 -13.95
CA GLY A 407 -21.91 9.75 -14.65
C GLY A 407 -22.91 9.01 -13.76
N GLU A 408 -22.46 8.42 -12.66
CA GLU A 408 -23.29 7.64 -11.74
C GLU A 408 -24.08 8.50 -10.78
N LEU A 409 -23.73 9.78 -10.64
CA LEU A 409 -24.34 10.65 -9.63
C LEU A 409 -25.87 10.72 -9.77
N LYS A 410 -26.38 10.81 -11.00
CA LYS A 410 -27.82 10.84 -11.31
C LYS A 410 -28.58 9.55 -10.99
N HIS A 411 -27.89 8.46 -10.69
CA HIS A 411 -28.49 7.14 -10.43
C HIS A 411 -28.79 6.90 -8.94
N GLY A 412 -28.84 7.97 -8.13
CA GLY A 412 -29.21 7.91 -6.70
C GLY A 412 -28.44 8.92 -5.84
N PRO A 413 -27.09 8.93 -5.89
CA PRO A 413 -26.26 9.77 -5.02
C PRO A 413 -26.53 11.28 -5.10
N LEU A 414 -27.07 11.76 -6.23
CA LEU A 414 -27.46 13.15 -6.42
C LEU A 414 -28.50 13.65 -5.40
N ALA A 415 -29.23 12.74 -4.74
CA ALA A 415 -30.14 13.06 -3.64
C ALA A 415 -29.43 13.60 -2.39
N LEU A 416 -28.12 13.41 -2.27
CA LEU A 416 -27.30 13.93 -1.17
C LEU A 416 -26.86 15.39 -1.39
N ILE A 417 -27.07 15.95 -2.59
CA ILE A 417 -26.64 17.30 -2.92
C ILE A 417 -27.61 18.32 -2.34
N ASP A 418 -27.08 19.22 -1.53
CA ASP A 418 -27.73 20.43 -1.03
C ASP A 418 -26.74 21.62 -1.05
N ALA A 419 -27.15 22.75 -0.47
CA ALA A 419 -26.34 23.97 -0.40
C ALA A 419 -25.06 23.83 0.45
N GLU A 420 -25.00 22.83 1.33
CA GLU A 420 -23.90 22.62 2.27
C GLU A 420 -22.88 21.60 1.75
N MET A 421 -23.29 20.69 0.88
CA MET A 421 -22.47 19.60 0.35
C MET A 421 -21.33 20.11 -0.55
N PRO A 422 -20.05 19.96 -0.13
CA PRO A 422 -18.92 20.26 -0.99
C PRO A 422 -18.67 19.12 -1.97
N VAL A 423 -18.46 19.47 -3.24
CA VAL A 423 -18.21 18.54 -4.34
C VAL A 423 -16.90 18.90 -5.02
N ILE A 424 -15.89 18.06 -4.79
CA ILE A 424 -14.56 18.19 -5.37
C ILE A 424 -14.53 17.48 -6.72
N VAL A 425 -14.01 18.13 -7.75
CA VAL A 425 -13.98 17.60 -9.12
C VAL A 425 -12.59 17.73 -9.73
N VAL A 426 -12.12 16.65 -10.35
CA VAL A 426 -10.88 16.62 -11.14
C VAL A 426 -11.23 16.72 -12.63
N ALA A 427 -10.75 17.77 -13.30
CA ALA A 427 -11.15 18.13 -14.66
C ALA A 427 -9.95 18.47 -15.57
N PRO A 428 -9.17 17.46 -16.02
CA PRO A 428 -8.21 17.66 -17.09
C PRO A 428 -8.88 18.05 -18.42
N ASN A 429 -8.12 18.67 -19.31
CA ASN A 429 -8.59 19.02 -20.65
C ASN A 429 -8.42 17.84 -21.62
N ASN A 430 -9.36 16.89 -21.58
CA ASN A 430 -9.40 15.72 -22.45
C ASN A 430 -10.77 15.53 -23.12
N GLU A 431 -10.94 14.45 -23.88
CA GLU A 431 -12.19 14.15 -24.61
C GLU A 431 -13.43 14.00 -23.70
N LEU A 432 -13.23 13.74 -22.40
CA LEU A 432 -14.32 13.57 -21.43
C LEU A 432 -14.75 14.89 -20.77
N LEU A 433 -14.03 16.00 -21.01
CA LEU A 433 -14.27 17.29 -20.36
C LEU A 433 -15.71 17.78 -20.54
N GLU A 434 -16.25 17.73 -21.76
CA GLU A 434 -17.62 18.21 -22.04
C GLU A 434 -18.68 17.33 -21.34
N LYS A 435 -18.42 16.03 -21.20
CA LYS A 435 -19.30 15.14 -20.42
C LYS A 435 -19.21 15.42 -18.93
N LEU A 436 -18.01 15.72 -18.43
CA LEU A 436 -17.80 16.10 -17.03
C LEU A 436 -18.47 17.44 -16.70
N LYS A 437 -18.35 18.45 -17.57
CA LYS A 437 -19.06 19.74 -17.45
C LYS A 437 -20.56 19.54 -17.28
N SER A 438 -21.17 18.64 -18.06
CA SER A 438 -22.59 18.33 -17.90
C SER A 438 -22.94 17.80 -16.50
N ASN A 439 -22.08 17.00 -15.86
CA ASN A 439 -22.34 16.53 -14.49
C ASN A 439 -22.08 17.62 -13.43
N ILE A 440 -21.09 18.48 -13.65
CA ILE A 440 -20.85 19.65 -12.81
C ILE A 440 -22.10 20.54 -12.80
N GLU A 441 -22.70 20.78 -13.96
CA GLU A 441 -23.95 21.54 -14.09
C GLU A 441 -25.12 20.90 -13.34
N GLU A 442 -25.24 19.56 -13.36
CA GLU A 442 -26.26 18.83 -12.60
C GLU A 442 -26.12 19.02 -11.09
N VAL A 443 -24.89 19.05 -10.57
CA VAL A 443 -24.59 19.35 -9.16
C VAL A 443 -24.92 20.80 -8.85
N ARG A 444 -24.44 21.73 -9.69
CA ARG A 444 -24.64 23.18 -9.51
C ARG A 444 -26.12 23.54 -9.46
N ALA A 445 -26.92 22.94 -10.34
CA ALA A 445 -28.38 23.16 -10.40
C ALA A 445 -29.12 22.73 -9.12
N ARG A 446 -28.48 21.95 -8.24
CA ARG A 446 -29.04 21.48 -6.96
C ARG A 446 -28.42 22.18 -5.74
N GLY A 447 -27.60 23.19 -5.96
CA GLY A 447 -27.01 24.03 -4.90
C GLY A 447 -25.67 23.55 -4.36
N GLY A 448 -25.13 22.43 -4.85
CA GLY A 448 -23.83 21.92 -4.39
C GLY A 448 -22.69 22.93 -4.55
N GLN A 449 -21.77 22.94 -3.59
CA GLN A 449 -20.59 23.82 -3.60
C GLN A 449 -19.45 23.13 -4.36
N LEU A 450 -19.12 23.61 -5.55
CA LEU A 450 -18.17 22.96 -6.44
C LEU A 450 -16.75 23.46 -6.22
N TYR A 451 -15.80 22.53 -6.12
CA TYR A 451 -14.36 22.77 -6.01
C TYR A 451 -13.67 22.06 -7.17
N VAL A 452 -13.46 22.77 -8.28
CA VAL A 452 -13.02 22.17 -9.55
C VAL A 452 -11.53 22.42 -9.76
N PHE A 453 -10.73 21.35 -9.65
CA PHE A 453 -9.34 21.34 -10.08
C PHE A 453 -9.31 21.14 -11.58
N ALA A 454 -9.21 22.23 -12.33
CA ALA A 454 -9.37 22.25 -13.78
C ALA A 454 -8.11 22.71 -14.49
N ASP A 455 -7.81 22.10 -15.63
CA ASP A 455 -6.82 22.64 -16.58
C ASP A 455 -7.15 24.10 -16.94
N GLY A 456 -6.12 24.93 -17.11
CA GLY A 456 -6.27 26.36 -17.44
C GLY A 456 -7.10 26.63 -18.70
N ASP A 457 -7.04 25.74 -19.68
CA ASP A 457 -7.75 25.83 -20.96
C ASP A 457 -9.09 25.08 -20.97
N ALA A 458 -9.51 24.50 -19.84
CA ALA A 458 -10.79 23.79 -19.74
C ALA A 458 -12.02 24.71 -19.86
N GLY A 459 -11.83 26.03 -19.81
CA GLY A 459 -12.89 27.02 -20.05
C GLY A 459 -13.94 27.10 -18.93
N PHE A 460 -13.54 26.81 -17.69
CA PHE A 460 -14.39 27.05 -16.52
C PHE A 460 -14.27 28.50 -16.03
N SER A 461 -15.38 29.06 -15.54
CA SER A 461 -15.45 30.40 -14.95
C SER A 461 -15.99 30.32 -13.54
N SER A 462 -15.31 30.92 -12.56
CA SER A 462 -15.76 30.90 -11.16
C SER A 462 -17.13 31.57 -11.00
N SER A 463 -17.92 31.06 -10.05
CA SER A 463 -19.19 31.65 -9.59
C SER A 463 -19.35 31.45 -8.07
N ASP A 464 -20.42 31.99 -7.48
CA ASP A 464 -20.63 31.96 -6.02
C ASP A 464 -20.54 30.54 -5.41
N ASN A 465 -21.09 29.54 -6.11
CA ASN A 465 -21.05 28.13 -5.71
C ASN A 465 -20.10 27.26 -6.56
N MET A 466 -19.16 27.89 -7.30
CA MET A 466 -18.20 27.17 -8.14
C MET A 466 -16.81 27.82 -8.05
N HIS A 467 -15.97 27.20 -7.22
CA HIS A 467 -14.58 27.59 -7.00
C HIS A 467 -13.68 26.83 -7.97
N ILE A 468 -13.06 27.56 -8.89
CA ILE A 468 -12.11 26.98 -9.85
C ILE A 468 -10.70 27.11 -9.30
N ILE A 469 -9.96 26.01 -9.30
CA ILE A 469 -8.53 25.95 -9.04
C ILE A 469 -7.86 25.65 -10.37
N GLN A 470 -7.25 26.68 -10.97
CA GLN A 470 -6.59 26.56 -12.27
C GLN A 470 -5.28 25.78 -12.12
N MET A 471 -5.21 24.67 -12.83
CA MET A 471 -4.07 23.76 -12.88
C MET A 471 -3.28 24.01 -14.17
N PRO A 472 -1.94 23.93 -14.12
CA PRO A 472 -1.12 23.87 -15.32
C PRO A 472 -1.56 22.75 -16.26
N HIS A 473 -1.41 22.98 -17.56
CA HIS A 473 -1.57 21.93 -18.55
C HIS A 473 -0.53 20.83 -18.36
N VAL A 474 -0.95 19.58 -18.54
CA VAL A 474 -0.13 18.39 -18.34
C VAL A 474 -0.43 17.35 -19.41
N GLU A 475 0.59 16.57 -19.76
CA GLU A 475 0.49 15.46 -20.69
C GLU A 475 -0.58 14.44 -20.21
N GLU A 476 -1.46 13.99 -21.11
CA GLU A 476 -2.65 13.21 -20.74
C GLU A 476 -2.30 11.90 -20.01
N ALA A 477 -1.28 11.17 -20.48
CA ALA A 477 -0.87 9.89 -19.92
C ALA A 477 -0.45 9.96 -18.43
N ILE A 478 0.01 11.13 -17.96
CA ILE A 478 0.44 11.34 -16.57
C ILE A 478 -0.55 12.20 -15.77
N ALA A 479 -1.64 12.69 -16.39
CA ALA A 479 -2.62 13.53 -15.74
C ALA A 479 -3.17 12.90 -14.45
N PRO A 480 -3.52 11.60 -14.37
CA PRO A 480 -3.96 10.98 -13.11
C PRO A 480 -2.96 11.15 -11.96
N ILE A 481 -1.66 11.03 -12.26
CA ILE A 481 -0.60 11.19 -11.25
C ILE A 481 -0.53 12.65 -10.80
N PHE A 482 -0.53 13.57 -11.76
CA PHE A 482 -0.46 15.01 -11.51
C PHE A 482 -1.64 15.53 -10.66
N TYR A 483 -2.87 15.16 -11.03
CA TYR A 483 -4.10 15.61 -10.33
C TYR A 483 -4.30 14.96 -8.95
N THR A 484 -3.49 13.97 -8.58
CA THR A 484 -3.51 13.42 -7.21
C THR A 484 -2.94 14.42 -6.18
N VAL A 485 -1.88 15.14 -6.56
CA VAL A 485 -1.14 16.04 -5.67
C VAL A 485 -2.02 17.15 -5.07
N PRO A 486 -2.87 17.88 -5.84
CA PRO A 486 -3.78 18.86 -5.23
C PRO A 486 -4.73 18.26 -4.19
N LEU A 487 -5.20 17.02 -4.41
CA LEU A 487 -6.12 16.36 -3.49
C LEU A 487 -5.43 15.94 -2.19
N GLN A 488 -4.16 15.53 -2.28
CA GLN A 488 -3.33 15.26 -1.10
C GLN A 488 -3.11 16.53 -0.27
N LEU A 489 -2.80 17.66 -0.93
CA LEU A 489 -2.65 18.96 -0.26
C LEU A 489 -3.97 19.43 0.37
N LEU A 490 -5.10 19.25 -0.32
CA LEU A 490 -6.41 19.57 0.22
C LEU A 490 -6.69 18.76 1.49
N ALA A 491 -6.53 17.44 1.43
CA ALA A 491 -6.72 16.58 2.61
C ALA A 491 -5.81 16.99 3.77
N TYR A 492 -4.54 17.28 3.49
CA TYR A 492 -3.56 17.72 4.48
C TYR A 492 -4.02 19.01 5.18
N HIS A 493 -4.35 20.06 4.42
CA HIS A 493 -4.76 21.34 5.00
C HIS A 493 -6.09 21.26 5.75
N VAL A 494 -7.05 20.48 5.24
CA VAL A 494 -8.31 20.26 5.96
C VAL A 494 -8.07 19.54 7.29
N ALA A 495 -7.16 18.56 7.34
CA ALA A 495 -6.78 17.90 8.59
C ALA A 495 -6.13 18.87 9.60
N LEU A 496 -5.28 19.79 9.13
CA LEU A 496 -4.72 20.85 9.99
C LEU A 496 -5.82 21.73 10.61
N ILE A 497 -6.81 22.12 9.81
CA ILE A 497 -7.95 22.93 10.26
C ILE A 497 -8.82 22.17 11.26
N LYS A 498 -9.05 20.87 11.02
CA LYS A 498 -9.79 19.99 11.95
C LYS A 498 -9.00 19.67 13.22
N GLY A 499 -7.70 19.95 13.26
CA GLY A 499 -6.83 19.70 14.40
C GLY A 499 -6.60 18.21 14.66
N THR A 500 -6.64 17.38 13.62
CA THR A 500 -6.44 15.93 13.71
C THR A 500 -4.96 15.55 13.61
N ASP A 501 -4.60 14.33 14.05
CA ASP A 501 -3.26 13.80 13.85
C ASP A 501 -3.08 13.32 12.40
N VAL A 502 -2.29 14.07 11.64
CA VAL A 502 -2.04 13.83 10.21
C VAL A 502 -1.14 12.61 9.98
N ASP A 503 -0.13 12.43 10.83
CA ASP A 503 0.87 11.38 10.64
C ASP A 503 0.37 10.04 11.21
N GLN A 504 -0.43 10.08 12.28
CA GLN A 504 -0.97 8.92 12.99
C GLN A 504 -2.49 9.05 13.25
N PRO A 505 -3.32 9.01 12.19
CA PRO A 505 -4.78 9.06 12.32
C PRO A 505 -5.30 7.91 13.19
N ARG A 506 -6.35 8.19 13.97
CA ARG A 506 -6.94 7.23 14.91
C ARG A 506 -7.44 5.98 14.19
N ASN A 507 -7.35 4.83 14.86
CA ASN A 507 -7.82 3.52 14.39
C ASN A 507 -7.13 2.98 13.13
N LEU A 508 -6.06 3.63 12.65
CA LEU A 508 -5.31 3.21 11.47
C LEU A 508 -3.87 2.87 11.85
N ALA A 509 -3.28 1.97 11.07
CA ALA A 509 -1.86 1.65 11.11
C ALA A 509 -1.28 1.82 9.71
N LYS A 510 0.03 2.12 9.62
CA LYS A 510 0.71 2.31 8.32
C LYS A 510 0.61 1.08 7.42
N SER A 511 0.66 -0.12 8.01
CA SER A 511 0.48 -1.39 7.31
C SER A 511 -0.43 -2.29 8.13
N VAL A 512 -1.45 -2.84 7.48
CA VAL A 512 -2.36 -3.85 8.05
C VAL A 512 -1.71 -5.22 7.85
N THR A 513 -1.03 -5.73 8.88
CA THR A 513 -0.25 -6.99 8.86
C THR A 513 -1.01 -8.19 9.42
N VAL A 514 -2.28 -7.97 9.74
CA VAL A 514 -3.20 -8.96 10.30
C VAL A 514 -4.54 -8.75 9.61
N GLU A 515 -5.32 -9.81 9.48
CA GLU A 515 -6.67 -9.77 8.90
C GLU A 515 -7.68 -9.03 9.78
#